data_AF-A0A7C4IZP8-F1
#
_entry.id   AF-A0A7C4IZP8-F1
#
_cell.length_a   1.000
_cell.length_b   1.000
_cell.length_c   1.000
_cell.angle_alpha   90.00
_cell.angle_beta   90.00
_cell.angle_gamma   90.00
#
_symmetry.space_group_name_H-M   'P 1'
#
loop_
_entity.id
_entity.type
_entity.pdbx_description
1 polymer ?
#
loop_
_entity_poly.entity_id
_entity_poly.type
_entity_poly.pdbx_seq_one_letter_code
_entity_poly.pdbx_strand_id
1 'polypeptide(L)'
;MRVSIVGASGYTGGELLRILLQHPHVQVHQVTSERNAGKPVTRLHPNLRKQTQLTFCTMKELEKVDLLFVALPHTEFMTRFDLLAPLAEKIVDLSADFRLKDPSAYQKWYGVEHAQPAKLAEFVYGNVELHRPEMKQARYVSGAGCNATATILGLWPLFKLGVIDTSLPVVAEAKCGSSEGGASVSEGSHHPERSGCVRSYKPTGHRHIAEMEQELGHTIHFSATSIEMVRGILVTAHLFVKEGTTEKDIWKTYREVYGKEPFIR
;
A
#
# COMPACT_ATOMS: atom_id res chain seq x y z
N MET A 1 21.73 8.80 1.43
CA MET A 1 20.58 9.08 2.31
C MET A 1 20.49 7.99 3.37
N ARG A 2 20.49 8.35 4.65
CA ARG A 2 20.30 7.44 5.80
C ARG A 2 18.81 7.17 5.97
N VAL A 3 18.45 5.89 6.05
CA VAL A 3 17.06 5.45 6.11
C VAL A 3 16.85 4.46 7.24
N SER A 4 15.77 4.61 8.00
CA SER A 4 15.33 3.60 8.97
C SER A 4 13.96 3.04 8.62
N ILE A 5 13.69 1.80 9.04
CA ILE A 5 12.41 1.11 8.82
C ILE A 5 11.81 0.73 10.17
N VAL A 6 10.65 1.29 10.49
CA VAL A 6 9.84 0.88 11.64
C VAL A 6 8.97 -0.32 11.24
N GLY A 7 8.97 -1.40 12.02
CA GLY A 7 8.17 -2.59 11.71
C GLY A 7 8.78 -3.50 10.64
N ALA A 8 10.11 -3.54 10.56
CA ALA A 8 10.84 -4.28 9.54
C ALA A 8 10.67 -5.81 9.60
N SER A 9 10.13 -6.36 10.68
CA SER A 9 9.89 -7.81 10.83
C SER A 9 8.70 -8.35 10.01
N GLY A 10 7.77 -7.49 9.59
CA GLY A 10 6.63 -7.90 8.76
C GLY A 10 7.01 -8.12 7.29
N TYR A 11 6.07 -8.62 6.48
CA TYR A 11 6.30 -8.80 5.04
C TYR A 11 6.58 -7.49 4.30
N THR A 12 5.79 -6.44 4.56
CA THR A 12 5.98 -5.13 3.91
C THR A 12 7.34 -4.53 4.28
N GLY A 13 7.68 -4.51 5.57
CA GLY A 13 8.97 -3.98 6.05
C GLY A 13 10.17 -4.81 5.57
N GLY A 14 10.04 -6.13 5.51
CA GLY A 14 11.07 -7.03 4.98
C GLY A 14 11.29 -6.89 3.48
N GLU A 15 10.21 -6.74 2.72
CA GLU A 15 10.27 -6.49 1.28
C GLU A 15 10.94 -5.14 0.98
N LEU A 16 10.55 -4.09 1.72
CA LEU A 16 11.19 -2.79 1.64
C LEU A 16 12.69 -2.90 1.97
N LEU A 17 13.06 -3.60 3.05
CA LEU A 17 14.46 -3.82 3.41
C LEU A 17 15.23 -4.50 2.26
N ARG A 18 14.65 -5.53 1.62
CA ARG A 18 15.24 -6.21 0.47
C ARG A 18 15.52 -5.23 -0.68
N ILE A 19 14.59 -4.33 -0.97
CA ILE A 19 14.72 -3.32 -2.04
C ILE A 19 15.78 -2.28 -1.66
N LEU A 20 15.72 -1.72 -0.45
CA LEU A 20 16.62 -0.64 -0.02
C LEU A 20 18.08 -1.08 0.11
N LEU A 21 18.34 -2.33 0.49
CA LEU A 21 19.71 -2.88 0.54
C LEU A 21 20.39 -2.90 -0.84
N GLN A 22 19.64 -2.85 -1.94
CA GLN A 22 20.16 -2.83 -3.31
C GLN A 22 20.17 -1.42 -3.92
N HIS A 23 19.67 -0.41 -3.20
CA HIS A 23 19.50 0.93 -3.75
C HIS A 23 20.79 1.76 -3.60
N PRO A 24 21.43 2.22 -4.70
CA PRO A 24 22.79 2.77 -4.68
C PRO A 24 22.96 4.07 -3.89
N HIS A 25 21.87 4.80 -3.64
CA HIS A 25 21.88 6.07 -2.91
C HIS A 25 21.30 5.98 -1.48
N VAL A 26 20.96 4.78 -1.01
CA VAL A 26 20.36 4.56 0.30
C VAL A 26 21.31 3.73 1.17
N GLN A 27 21.46 4.16 2.42
CA GLN A 27 22.07 3.38 3.48
C GLN A 27 21.01 3.09 4.54
N VAL A 28 20.69 1.82 4.75
CA VAL A 28 19.79 1.41 5.82
C VAL A 28 20.53 1.50 7.16
N HIS A 29 20.07 2.41 8.03
CA HIS A 29 20.65 2.71 9.34
C HIS A 29 20.11 1.79 10.44
N GLN A 30 18.78 1.79 10.65
CA GLN A 30 18.13 0.96 11.67
C GLN A 30 16.86 0.31 11.15
N VAL A 31 16.53 -0.83 11.75
CA VAL A 31 15.33 -1.62 11.44
C VAL A 31 14.70 -2.08 12.73
N THR A 32 13.42 -1.79 12.96
CA THR A 32 12.79 -2.07 14.26
C THR A 32 11.96 -3.35 14.27
N SER A 33 11.96 -4.02 15.42
CA SER A 33 10.99 -5.07 15.78
C SER A 33 11.00 -5.27 17.29
N GLU A 34 9.92 -4.89 17.98
CA GLU A 34 9.81 -5.01 19.44
C GLU A 34 10.02 -6.46 19.92
N ARG A 35 9.46 -7.44 19.21
CA ARG A 35 9.56 -8.87 19.57
C ARG A 35 10.90 -9.52 19.21
N ASN A 36 11.71 -8.85 18.39
CA ASN A 36 12.93 -9.42 17.83
C ASN A 36 14.18 -8.57 18.04
N ALA A 37 14.12 -7.55 18.91
CA ALA A 37 15.26 -6.72 19.27
C ALA A 37 16.49 -7.59 19.62
N GLY A 38 17.66 -7.17 19.11
CA GLY A 38 18.94 -7.88 19.24
C GLY A 38 19.11 -9.09 18.30
N LYS A 39 18.06 -9.55 17.61
CA LYS A 39 18.16 -10.69 16.68
C LYS A 39 18.57 -10.20 15.28
N PRO A 40 19.38 -10.98 14.52
CA PRO A 40 19.67 -10.67 13.12
C PRO A 40 18.41 -10.65 12.26
N VAL A 41 18.32 -9.72 11.30
CA VAL A 41 17.18 -9.62 10.37
C VAL A 41 16.96 -10.89 9.56
N THR A 42 18.04 -11.61 9.28
CA THR A 42 18.08 -12.86 8.50
C THR A 42 17.36 -14.02 9.18
N ARG A 43 17.02 -13.89 10.47
CA ARG A 43 16.17 -14.85 11.18
C ARG A 43 14.74 -14.87 10.65
N LEU A 44 14.20 -13.70 10.30
CA LEU A 44 12.84 -13.56 9.76
C LEU A 44 12.84 -13.44 8.23
N HIS A 45 13.91 -12.88 7.68
CA HIS A 45 14.09 -12.67 6.24
C HIS A 45 15.29 -13.48 5.74
N PRO A 46 15.18 -14.82 5.62
CA PRO A 46 16.32 -15.70 5.30
C PRO A 46 16.91 -15.43 3.91
N ASN A 47 16.14 -14.84 2.99
CA ASN A 47 16.60 -14.35 1.70
C ASN A 47 17.66 -13.23 1.79
N LEU A 48 17.81 -12.59 2.95
CA LEU A 48 18.80 -11.53 3.19
C LEU A 48 20.12 -12.04 3.79
N ARG A 49 20.29 -13.36 3.93
CA ARG A 49 21.56 -13.94 4.40
C ARG A 49 22.71 -13.51 3.48
N LYS A 50 23.84 -13.15 4.09
CA LYS A 50 25.04 -12.62 3.41
C LYS A 50 24.85 -11.28 2.69
N GLN A 51 23.68 -10.64 2.80
CA GLN A 51 23.41 -9.32 2.21
C GLN A 51 23.55 -8.18 3.23
N THR A 52 23.43 -8.50 4.53
CA THR A 52 23.46 -7.48 5.59
C THR A 52 23.83 -8.11 6.94
N GLN A 53 24.36 -7.27 7.84
CA GLN A 53 24.63 -7.60 9.26
C GLN A 53 23.66 -6.91 10.23
N LEU A 54 22.59 -6.30 9.70
CA LEU A 54 21.61 -5.58 10.53
C LEU A 54 20.94 -6.52 11.55
N THR A 55 20.78 -6.00 12.76
CA THR A 55 19.97 -6.58 13.83
C THR A 55 18.77 -5.69 14.08
N PHE A 56 17.65 -6.28 14.51
CA PHE A 56 16.52 -5.47 14.93
C PHE A 56 16.83 -4.70 16.20
N CYS A 57 16.32 -3.47 16.31
CA CYS A 57 16.27 -2.70 17.56
C CYS A 57 14.82 -2.41 17.96
N THR A 58 14.61 -1.86 19.15
CA THR A 58 13.33 -1.31 19.59
C THR A 58 13.11 0.07 19.00
N MET A 59 11.85 0.55 18.97
CA MET A 59 11.56 1.93 18.54
C MET A 59 12.21 2.99 19.42
N LYS A 60 12.48 2.70 20.69
CA LYS A 60 13.13 3.63 21.63
C LYS A 60 14.58 3.93 21.27
N GLU A 61 15.22 3.02 20.54
CA GLU A 61 16.61 3.15 20.11
C GLU A 61 16.74 3.89 18.77
N LEU A 62 15.63 4.28 18.13
CA LEU A 62 15.67 4.97 16.85
C LEU A 62 16.38 6.32 16.95
N GLU A 63 17.34 6.51 16.06
CA GLU A 63 18.05 7.77 15.86
C GLU A 63 17.41 8.59 14.75
N LYS A 64 17.81 9.87 14.67
CA LYS A 64 17.41 10.74 13.57
C LYS A 64 17.99 10.27 12.22
N VAL A 65 17.17 10.28 11.18
CA VAL A 65 17.53 9.89 9.82
C VAL A 65 16.93 10.84 8.78
N ASP A 66 17.41 10.77 7.55
CA ASP A 66 16.91 11.61 6.46
C ASP A 66 15.47 11.19 6.07
N LEU A 67 15.21 9.88 6.06
CA LEU A 67 13.92 9.31 5.69
C LEU A 67 13.55 8.12 6.58
N LEU A 68 12.32 8.11 7.11
CA LEU A 68 11.76 7.03 7.90
C LEU A 68 10.65 6.33 7.12
N PHE A 69 10.75 5.01 6.95
CA PHE A 69 9.63 4.19 6.51
C PHE A 69 8.91 3.61 7.72
N VAL A 70 7.58 3.65 7.70
CA VAL A 70 6.75 3.09 8.77
C VAL A 70 5.90 1.96 8.21
N ALA A 71 6.20 0.72 8.62
CA ALA A 71 5.50 -0.49 8.24
C ALA A 71 4.81 -1.13 9.45
N LEU A 72 4.17 -0.30 10.27
CA LEU A 72 3.40 -0.74 11.42
C LEU A 72 2.01 -1.25 11.00
N PRO A 73 1.35 -2.07 11.85
CA PRO A 73 -0.06 -2.34 11.68
C PRO A 73 -0.86 -1.05 11.58
N HIS A 74 -1.99 -1.12 10.87
CA HIS A 74 -2.95 -0.03 10.81
C HIS A 74 -3.37 0.40 12.23
N THR A 75 -3.63 1.70 12.40
CA THR A 75 -3.90 2.50 13.62
C THR A 75 -2.69 2.77 14.52
N GLU A 76 -1.59 2.06 14.33
CA GLU A 76 -0.43 2.18 15.21
C GLU A 76 0.45 3.40 14.88
N PHE A 77 0.47 3.86 13.63
CA PHE A 77 1.31 5.00 13.26
C PHE A 77 0.66 6.32 13.64
N MET A 78 -0.64 6.50 13.39
CA MET A 78 -1.35 7.73 13.79
C MET A 78 -1.24 8.02 15.29
N THR A 79 -1.21 6.98 16.13
CA THR A 79 -1.05 7.12 17.60
C THR A 79 0.40 7.39 18.03
N ARG A 80 1.38 7.15 17.15
CA ARG A 80 2.82 7.36 17.40
C ARG A 80 3.42 8.47 16.55
N PHE A 81 2.59 9.21 15.83
CA PHE A 81 3.06 10.23 14.90
C PHE A 81 3.98 11.24 15.60
N ASP A 82 3.57 11.78 16.75
CA ASP A 82 4.35 12.78 17.49
C ASP A 82 5.69 12.25 18.04
N LEU A 83 5.80 10.94 18.26
CA LEU A 83 7.05 10.28 18.66
C LEU A 83 8.00 10.10 17.47
N LEU A 84 7.47 9.71 16.30
CA LEU A 84 8.27 9.32 15.14
C LEU A 84 8.56 10.48 14.18
N ALA A 85 7.66 11.43 14.03
CA ALA A 85 7.81 12.58 13.14
C ALA A 85 9.07 13.42 13.40
N PRO A 86 9.49 13.66 14.66
CA PRO A 86 10.74 14.39 14.94
C PRO A 86 12.03 13.63 14.57
N LEU A 87 11.93 12.32 14.28
CA LEU A 87 13.09 11.48 13.97
C LEU A 87 13.48 11.52 12.48
N ALA A 88 12.67 12.12 11.61
CA ALA A 88 13.03 12.22 10.20
C ALA A 88 12.55 13.49 9.51
N GLU A 89 13.31 13.90 8.49
CA GLU A 89 12.90 14.98 7.61
C GLU A 89 11.69 14.56 6.78
N LYS A 90 11.71 13.33 6.25
CA LYS A 90 10.62 12.75 5.46
C LYS A 90 10.11 11.44 6.03
N ILE A 91 8.82 11.15 5.81
CA ILE A 91 8.20 9.88 6.21
C ILE A 91 7.44 9.25 5.06
N VAL A 92 7.61 7.94 4.88
CA VAL A 92 6.75 7.10 4.04
C VAL A 92 6.04 6.09 4.94
N ASP A 93 4.75 6.32 5.16
CA ASP A 93 3.87 5.39 5.89
C ASP A 93 3.32 4.32 4.95
N LEU A 94 3.56 3.04 5.20
CA LEU A 94 3.05 1.92 4.40
C LEU A 94 1.76 1.32 4.98
N SER A 95 1.28 1.85 6.11
CA SER A 95 -0.02 1.51 6.69
C SER A 95 -1.16 2.22 5.95
N ALA A 96 -2.36 2.19 6.53
CA ALA A 96 -3.54 2.84 5.99
C ALA A 96 -3.86 4.18 6.67
N ASP A 97 -3.07 4.58 7.67
CA ASP A 97 -3.43 5.60 8.64
C ASP A 97 -3.63 6.96 7.96
N PHE A 98 -2.75 7.33 7.03
CA PHE A 98 -2.77 8.64 6.38
C PHE A 98 -3.17 8.61 4.89
N ARG A 99 -3.84 7.54 4.43
CA ARG A 99 -4.25 7.40 3.02
C ARG A 99 -5.45 8.27 2.65
N LEU A 100 -6.44 8.33 3.54
CA LEU A 100 -7.71 9.01 3.29
C LEU A 100 -7.61 10.49 3.70
N LYS A 101 -8.17 11.36 2.88
CA LYS A 101 -8.19 12.82 3.13
C LYS A 101 -9.32 13.23 4.06
N ASP A 102 -10.45 12.54 3.97
CA ASP A 102 -11.63 12.80 4.77
C ASP A 102 -11.60 11.97 6.08
N PRO A 103 -11.53 12.61 7.26
CA PRO A 103 -11.62 11.90 8.54
C PRO A 103 -12.90 11.09 8.70
N SER A 104 -14.02 11.53 8.12
CA SER A 104 -15.31 10.83 8.21
C SER A 104 -15.30 9.51 7.42
N ALA A 105 -14.67 9.52 6.25
CA ALA A 105 -14.41 8.31 5.49
C ALA A 105 -13.51 7.35 6.27
N TYR A 106 -12.49 7.87 6.97
CA TYR A 106 -11.65 7.03 7.82
C TYR A 106 -12.45 6.33 8.92
N GLN A 107 -13.28 7.07 9.67
CA GLN A 107 -14.13 6.48 10.70
C GLN A 107 -15.10 5.42 10.13
N LYS A 108 -15.73 5.70 8.98
CA LYS A 108 -16.62 4.77 8.29
C LYS A 108 -15.93 3.45 7.93
N TRP A 109 -14.73 3.52 7.37
CA TRP A 109 -14.06 2.35 6.76
C TRP A 109 -13.13 1.59 7.70
N TYR A 110 -12.63 2.26 8.74
CA TYR A 110 -11.70 1.69 9.71
C TYR A 110 -12.30 1.52 11.12
N GLY A 111 -13.50 2.07 11.37
CA GLY A 111 -14.25 1.86 12.61
C GLY A 111 -13.69 2.59 13.83
N VAL A 112 -12.73 3.49 13.64
CA VAL A 112 -12.10 4.29 14.70
C VAL A 112 -11.94 5.73 14.23
N GLU A 113 -12.02 6.68 15.16
CA GLU A 113 -11.67 8.06 14.87
C GLU A 113 -10.16 8.19 14.60
N HIS A 114 -9.81 9.01 13.61
CA HIS A 114 -8.41 9.22 13.26
C HIS A 114 -7.73 10.05 14.37
N ALA A 115 -6.62 9.54 14.93
CA ALA A 115 -5.95 10.19 16.07
C ALA A 115 -5.25 11.51 15.71
N GLN A 116 -4.99 11.75 14.42
CA GLN A 116 -4.23 12.90 13.90
C GLN A 116 -4.94 13.55 12.71
N PRO A 117 -6.21 13.98 12.82
CA PRO A 117 -7.03 14.36 11.66
C PRO A 117 -6.43 15.56 10.91
N ALA A 118 -5.82 16.51 11.64
CA ALA A 118 -5.14 17.66 11.04
C ALA A 118 -3.95 17.27 10.13
N LYS A 119 -3.38 16.07 10.31
CA LYS A 119 -2.23 15.59 9.53
C LYS A 119 -2.60 14.88 8.24
N LEU A 120 -3.87 14.49 8.05
CA LEU A 120 -4.33 13.81 6.81
C LEU A 120 -4.06 14.65 5.54
N ALA A 121 -4.19 15.98 5.64
CA ALA A 121 -3.92 16.88 4.54
C ALA A 121 -2.42 16.92 4.14
N GLU A 122 -1.51 16.67 5.08
CA GLU A 122 -0.05 16.77 4.87
C GLU A 122 0.56 15.56 4.12
N PHE A 123 -0.11 14.40 4.12
CA PHE A 123 0.39 13.19 3.48
C PHE A 123 -0.03 13.09 2.01
N VAL A 124 0.90 12.94 1.08
CA VAL A 124 0.55 12.65 -0.32
C VAL A 124 0.26 11.16 -0.50
N TYR A 125 -0.81 10.83 -1.21
CA TYR A 125 -1.18 9.44 -1.50
C TYR A 125 -0.17 8.81 -2.48
N GLY A 126 0.33 7.63 -2.14
CA GLY A 126 1.52 7.01 -2.71
C GLY A 126 1.26 6.23 -4.00
N ASN A 127 0.55 6.85 -4.94
CA ASN A 127 0.42 6.37 -6.31
C ASN A 127 1.17 7.33 -7.24
N VAL A 128 2.34 6.92 -7.71
CA VAL A 128 3.29 7.80 -8.40
C VAL A 128 2.72 8.26 -9.74
N GLU A 129 2.05 7.37 -10.49
CA GLU A 129 1.44 7.67 -11.78
C GLU A 129 0.35 8.75 -11.70
N LEU A 130 -0.24 8.94 -10.51
CA LEU A 130 -1.27 9.95 -10.25
C LEU A 130 -0.67 11.23 -9.64
N HIS A 131 0.22 11.08 -8.65
CA HIS A 131 0.65 12.15 -7.75
C HIS A 131 2.15 12.50 -7.85
N ARG A 132 2.81 12.18 -8.96
CA ARG A 132 4.26 12.43 -9.15
C ARG A 132 4.67 13.88 -8.84
N PRO A 133 3.95 14.93 -9.29
CA PRO A 133 4.30 16.31 -8.95
C PRO A 133 4.28 16.61 -7.45
N GLU A 134 3.23 16.18 -6.76
CA GLU A 134 3.00 16.37 -5.33
C GLU A 134 4.06 15.62 -4.52
N MET A 135 4.35 14.36 -4.89
CA MET A 135 5.33 13.52 -4.22
C MET A 135 6.76 14.08 -4.28
N LYS A 136 7.13 14.84 -5.32
CA LYS A 136 8.46 15.48 -5.40
C LYS A 136 8.69 16.50 -4.29
N GLN A 137 7.63 17.19 -3.87
CA GLN A 137 7.66 18.22 -2.83
C GLN A 137 7.23 17.68 -1.47
N ALA A 138 6.69 16.46 -1.41
CA ALA A 138 6.12 15.89 -0.21
C ALA A 138 7.18 15.68 0.87
N ARG A 139 6.82 16.10 2.08
CA ARG A 139 7.48 15.69 3.32
C ARG A 139 6.99 14.32 3.79
N TYR A 140 5.68 14.10 3.66
CA TYR A 140 5.02 12.88 4.08
C TYR A 140 4.29 12.23 2.91
N VAL A 141 4.47 10.92 2.76
CA VAL A 141 3.80 10.10 1.77
C VAL A 141 3.15 8.93 2.49
N SER A 142 1.91 8.61 2.13
CA SER A 142 1.25 7.38 2.58
C SER A 142 1.18 6.42 1.40
N GLY A 143 1.80 5.25 1.51
CA GLY A 143 1.71 4.18 0.53
C GLY A 143 0.26 3.73 0.34
N ALA A 144 -0.07 3.39 -0.90
CA ALA A 144 -1.41 2.94 -1.28
C ALA A 144 -1.67 1.48 -0.86
N GLY A 145 -2.94 1.13 -0.68
CA GLY A 145 -3.39 -0.25 -0.53
C GLY A 145 -3.07 -1.07 -1.78
N CYS A 146 -2.73 -2.34 -1.61
CA CYS A 146 -2.33 -3.19 -2.75
C CYS A 146 -3.48 -3.40 -3.75
N ASN A 147 -4.67 -3.78 -3.26
CA ASN A 147 -5.86 -3.90 -4.14
C ASN A 147 -6.32 -2.53 -4.66
N ALA A 148 -6.17 -1.45 -3.87
CA ALA A 148 -6.45 -0.09 -4.33
C ALA A 148 -5.54 0.29 -5.50
N THR A 149 -4.23 0.06 -5.38
CA THR A 149 -3.22 0.33 -6.42
C THR A 149 -3.57 -0.38 -7.71
N ALA A 150 -3.82 -1.70 -7.66
CA ALA A 150 -4.14 -2.49 -8.84
C ALA A 150 -5.44 -2.02 -9.53
N THR A 151 -6.50 -1.74 -8.76
CA THR A 151 -7.77 -1.25 -9.29
C THR A 151 -7.64 0.17 -9.84
N ILE A 152 -7.06 1.10 -9.09
CA ILE A 152 -6.92 2.51 -9.49
C ILE A 152 -6.07 2.62 -10.74
N LEU A 153 -4.91 1.97 -10.81
CA LEU A 153 -4.06 2.06 -12.00
C LEU A 153 -4.77 1.53 -13.26
N GLY A 154 -5.53 0.44 -13.12
CA GLY A 154 -6.31 -0.12 -14.22
C GLY A 154 -7.45 0.79 -14.69
N LEU A 155 -8.11 1.50 -13.79
CA LEU A 155 -9.31 2.30 -14.10
C LEU A 155 -9.02 3.78 -14.36
N TRP A 156 -7.95 4.32 -13.79
CA TRP A 156 -7.68 5.76 -13.76
C TRP A 156 -7.65 6.42 -15.15
N PRO A 157 -7.01 5.86 -16.19
CA PRO A 157 -7.01 6.51 -17.52
C PRO A 157 -8.41 6.66 -18.11
N LEU A 158 -9.27 5.68 -17.87
CA LEU A 158 -10.65 5.65 -18.38
C LEU A 158 -11.52 6.70 -17.67
N PHE A 159 -11.35 6.88 -16.36
CA PHE A 159 -12.01 7.94 -15.60
C PHE A 159 -11.45 9.32 -15.96
N LYS A 160 -10.13 9.48 -15.98
CA LYS A 160 -9.42 10.74 -16.24
C LYS A 160 -9.78 11.35 -17.60
N LEU A 161 -9.93 10.51 -18.63
CA LEU A 161 -10.30 10.95 -19.98
C LEU A 161 -11.79 10.81 -20.26
N GLY A 162 -12.60 10.42 -19.27
CA GLY A 162 -14.05 10.40 -19.35
C GLY A 162 -14.59 9.42 -20.38
N VAL A 163 -13.99 8.24 -20.52
CA VAL A 163 -14.44 7.19 -21.47
C VAL A 163 -15.55 6.31 -20.88
N ILE A 164 -15.59 6.18 -19.55
CA ILE A 164 -16.59 5.40 -18.82
C ILE A 164 -17.96 6.10 -18.87
N ASP A 165 -19.02 5.30 -18.99
CA ASP A 165 -20.38 5.74 -18.68
C ASP A 165 -20.60 5.68 -17.16
N THR A 166 -20.45 6.84 -16.52
CA THR A 166 -20.55 6.97 -15.06
C THR A 166 -21.99 6.92 -14.53
N SER A 167 -22.99 6.73 -15.39
CA SER A 167 -24.37 6.46 -14.96
C SER A 167 -24.60 4.99 -14.59
N LEU A 168 -23.68 4.11 -15.01
CA LEU A 168 -23.74 2.67 -14.80
C LEU A 168 -22.71 2.22 -13.74
N PRO A 169 -22.96 1.09 -13.04
CA PRO A 169 -22.09 0.65 -11.95
C PRO A 169 -20.73 0.16 -12.46
N VAL A 170 -19.70 0.38 -11.64
CA VAL A 170 -18.37 -0.23 -11.79
C VAL A 170 -18.18 -1.28 -10.70
N VAL A 171 -17.89 -2.52 -11.13
CA VAL A 171 -17.67 -3.67 -10.24
C VAL A 171 -16.27 -4.22 -10.49
N ALA A 172 -15.43 -4.25 -9.47
CA ALA A 172 -14.11 -4.85 -9.53
C ALA A 172 -13.99 -6.05 -8.59
N GLU A 173 -13.28 -7.07 -9.00
CA GLU A 173 -12.91 -8.20 -8.14
C GLU A 173 -11.40 -8.40 -8.16
N ALA A 174 -10.82 -8.73 -7.01
CA ALA A 174 -9.42 -9.10 -6.91
C ALA A 174 -9.26 -10.57 -6.53
N LYS A 175 -8.33 -11.24 -7.22
CA LYS A 175 -7.80 -12.55 -6.84
C LYS A 175 -6.39 -12.35 -6.28
N CYS A 176 -6.21 -12.61 -4.99
CA CYS A 176 -5.04 -12.18 -4.24
C CYS A 176 -4.27 -13.35 -3.61
N GLY A 177 -2.95 -13.21 -3.52
CA GLY A 177 -2.08 -14.13 -2.77
C GLY A 177 -2.22 -14.00 -1.25
N SER A 178 -1.80 -15.03 -0.52
CA SER A 178 -1.92 -15.11 0.95
C SER A 178 -1.05 -14.11 1.70
N SER A 179 0.01 -13.56 1.09
CA SER A 179 0.87 -12.56 1.75
C SER A 179 0.15 -11.26 2.09
N GLU A 180 -0.99 -10.95 1.46
CA GLU A 180 -1.82 -9.80 1.83
C GLU A 180 -2.36 -9.90 3.27
N GLY A 181 -2.51 -11.11 3.81
CA GLY A 181 -2.89 -11.33 5.20
C GLY A 181 -1.79 -10.96 6.22
N GLY A 182 -0.58 -10.66 5.75
CA GLY A 182 0.57 -10.35 6.59
C GLY A 182 1.23 -11.58 7.20
N ALA A 183 2.23 -11.34 8.06
CA ALA A 183 3.07 -12.40 8.65
C ALA A 183 2.46 -13.07 9.89
N SER A 184 1.31 -12.58 10.37
CA SER A 184 0.63 -13.14 11.53
C SER A 184 -0.14 -14.41 11.15
N VAL A 185 -0.02 -15.44 11.97
CA VAL A 185 -0.79 -16.68 11.83
C VAL A 185 -2.23 -16.49 12.30
N SER A 186 -3.16 -17.17 11.65
CA SER A 186 -4.56 -17.32 12.04
C SER A 186 -5.03 -18.76 11.75
N GLU A 187 -6.19 -19.16 12.27
CA GLU A 187 -6.77 -20.47 11.98
C GLU A 187 -6.89 -20.70 10.47
N GLY A 188 -7.38 -19.69 9.74
CA GLY A 188 -7.50 -19.74 8.29
C GLY A 188 -6.18 -19.58 7.51
N SER A 189 -5.02 -19.58 8.16
CA SER A 189 -3.70 -19.53 7.52
C SER A 189 -2.86 -20.79 7.76
N HIS A 190 -3.36 -21.80 8.47
CA HIS A 190 -2.65 -23.06 8.62
C HIS A 190 -2.47 -23.71 7.24
N HIS A 191 -1.25 -24.13 6.89
CA HIS A 191 -0.92 -24.54 5.51
C HIS A 191 -1.84 -25.66 4.98
N PRO A 192 -2.06 -26.79 5.69
CA PRO A 192 -3.01 -27.82 5.28
C PRO A 192 -4.44 -27.32 5.06
N GLU A 193 -4.90 -26.35 5.85
CA GLU A 193 -6.24 -25.75 5.70
C GLU A 193 -6.32 -24.73 4.58
N ARG A 194 -5.19 -24.17 4.15
CA ARG A 194 -5.13 -23.04 3.21
C ARG A 194 -4.71 -23.43 1.81
N SER A 195 -3.90 -24.47 1.67
CA SER A 195 -3.45 -24.99 0.37
C SER A 195 -4.66 -25.50 -0.43
N GLY A 196 -4.68 -25.23 -1.74
CA GLY A 196 -5.81 -25.47 -2.64
C GLY A 196 -7.00 -24.51 -2.51
N CYS A 197 -7.08 -23.68 -1.45
CA CYS A 197 -8.28 -22.88 -1.22
C CYS A 197 -8.46 -21.71 -2.20
N VAL A 198 -9.71 -21.57 -2.65
CA VAL A 198 -10.29 -20.35 -3.21
C VAL A 198 -11.29 -19.81 -2.19
N ARG A 199 -10.92 -18.74 -1.48
CA ARG A 199 -11.70 -18.21 -0.35
C ARG A 199 -12.14 -16.78 -0.61
N SER A 200 -13.45 -16.55 -0.69
CA SER A 200 -14.05 -15.22 -0.66
C SER A 200 -13.76 -14.55 0.70
N TYR A 201 -12.64 -13.85 0.79
CA TYR A 201 -12.10 -13.30 2.03
C TYR A 201 -12.87 -12.05 2.48
N LYS A 202 -13.16 -11.16 1.52
CA LYS A 202 -13.90 -9.93 1.79
C LYS A 202 -14.85 -9.66 0.62
N PRO A 203 -16.01 -10.35 0.57
CA PRO A 203 -16.95 -10.24 -0.54
C PRO A 203 -17.63 -8.87 -0.62
N THR A 204 -17.76 -8.17 0.51
CA THR A 204 -18.32 -6.81 0.62
C THR A 204 -17.57 -6.02 1.69
N GLY A 205 -17.71 -4.68 1.66
CA GLY A 205 -17.19 -3.80 2.70
C GLY A 205 -15.66 -3.85 2.83
N HIS A 206 -14.94 -4.04 1.73
CA HIS A 206 -13.48 -3.99 1.77
C HIS A 206 -13.01 -2.54 1.89
N ARG A 207 -12.21 -2.24 2.92
CA ARG A 207 -11.71 -0.89 3.22
C ARG A 207 -10.96 -0.15 2.10
N HIS A 208 -10.45 -0.87 1.09
CA HIS A 208 -9.73 -0.27 -0.03
C HIS A 208 -10.71 0.41 -1.00
N ILE A 209 -12.02 0.14 -0.91
CA ILE A 209 -13.06 0.91 -1.62
C ILE A 209 -12.92 2.40 -1.30
N ALA A 210 -12.62 2.76 -0.05
CA ALA A 210 -12.42 4.16 0.35
C ALA A 210 -11.35 4.86 -0.48
N GLU A 211 -10.21 4.19 -0.69
CA GLU A 211 -9.11 4.70 -1.50
C GLU A 211 -9.50 4.76 -2.98
N MET A 212 -10.18 3.73 -3.50
CA MET A 212 -10.65 3.69 -4.88
C MET A 212 -11.65 4.83 -5.17
N GLU A 213 -12.63 5.05 -4.29
CA GLU A 213 -13.64 6.09 -4.43
C GLU A 213 -13.03 7.49 -4.32
N GLN A 214 -12.09 7.69 -3.39
CA GLN A 214 -11.36 8.96 -3.25
C GLN A 214 -10.61 9.32 -4.53
N GLU A 215 -9.85 8.36 -5.08
CA GLU A 215 -8.97 8.63 -6.22
C GLU A 215 -9.70 8.65 -7.55
N LEU A 216 -10.74 7.82 -7.73
CA LEU A 216 -11.50 7.76 -8.99
C LEU A 216 -12.68 8.75 -9.02
N GLY A 217 -13.08 9.32 -7.87
CA GLY A 217 -14.22 10.21 -7.76
C GLY A 217 -15.56 9.54 -8.11
N HIS A 218 -15.65 8.23 -7.93
CA HIS A 218 -16.81 7.42 -8.31
C HIS A 218 -17.01 6.22 -7.39
N THR A 219 -18.25 5.79 -7.19
CA THR A 219 -18.60 4.61 -6.38
C THR A 219 -18.04 3.34 -7.03
N ILE A 220 -17.29 2.53 -6.27
CA ILE A 220 -16.74 1.26 -6.74
C ILE A 220 -17.27 0.11 -5.89
N HIS A 221 -17.91 -0.86 -6.53
CA HIS A 221 -18.26 -2.12 -5.89
C HIS A 221 -17.07 -3.07 -5.98
N PHE A 222 -16.61 -3.60 -4.85
CA PHE A 222 -15.41 -4.41 -4.82
C PHE A 222 -15.54 -5.68 -3.96
N SER A 223 -15.00 -6.78 -4.47
CA SER A 223 -14.83 -8.03 -3.73
C SER A 223 -13.39 -8.55 -3.81
N ALA A 224 -12.93 -9.23 -2.76
CA ALA A 224 -11.62 -9.86 -2.73
C ALA A 224 -11.71 -11.36 -2.42
N THR A 225 -11.08 -12.15 -3.27
CA THR A 225 -10.95 -13.60 -3.16
C THR A 225 -9.47 -13.95 -2.99
N SER A 226 -9.14 -14.65 -1.91
CA SER A 226 -7.79 -15.16 -1.68
C SER A 226 -7.65 -16.52 -2.36
N ILE A 227 -6.65 -16.68 -3.23
CA ILE A 227 -6.39 -17.91 -4.00
C ILE A 227 -5.07 -18.56 -3.59
N GLU A 228 -4.77 -19.78 -4.06
CA GLU A 228 -3.50 -20.47 -3.77
C GLU A 228 -2.31 -19.85 -4.53
N MET A 229 -1.94 -18.64 -4.13
CA MET A 229 -0.69 -17.99 -4.48
C MET A 229 -0.13 -17.37 -3.22
N VAL A 230 1.20 -17.25 -3.12
CA VAL A 230 1.80 -16.50 -2.01
C VAL A 230 1.73 -15.00 -2.27
N ARG A 231 2.11 -14.57 -3.48
CA ARG A 231 2.14 -13.17 -3.93
C ARG A 231 1.33 -12.99 -5.21
N GLY A 232 0.96 -11.75 -5.50
CA GLY A 232 0.30 -11.37 -6.75
C GLY A 232 -1.16 -11.00 -6.54
N ILE A 233 -1.64 -10.14 -7.45
CA ILE A 233 -3.00 -9.62 -7.49
C ILE A 233 -3.41 -9.61 -8.95
N LEU A 234 -4.57 -10.17 -9.26
CA LEU A 234 -5.27 -9.93 -10.52
C LEU A 234 -6.56 -9.20 -10.20
N VAL A 235 -6.72 -7.99 -10.75
CA VAL A 235 -8.00 -7.26 -10.71
C VAL A 235 -8.71 -7.43 -12.04
N THR A 236 -9.98 -7.83 -11.98
CA THR A 236 -10.90 -7.79 -13.11
C THR A 236 -11.97 -6.74 -12.79
N ALA A 237 -12.17 -5.78 -13.68
CA ALA A 237 -13.21 -4.76 -13.53
C ALA A 237 -14.24 -4.86 -14.67
N HIS A 238 -15.51 -4.80 -14.30
CA HIS A 238 -16.67 -4.77 -15.16
C HIS A 238 -17.26 -3.36 -15.11
N LEU A 239 -17.37 -2.73 -16.27
CA LEU A 239 -17.86 -1.37 -16.45
C LEU A 239 -18.42 -1.21 -17.86
N PHE A 240 -19.10 -0.08 -18.08
CA PHE A 240 -19.61 0.31 -19.39
C PHE A 240 -18.89 1.57 -19.87
N VAL A 241 -18.64 1.64 -21.17
CA VAL A 241 -18.06 2.82 -21.83
C VAL A 241 -19.16 3.59 -22.54
N LYS A 242 -18.91 4.87 -22.81
CA LYS A 242 -19.85 5.72 -23.56
C LYS A 242 -20.14 5.14 -24.94
N GLU A 243 -21.37 5.33 -25.42
CA GLU A 243 -21.79 4.89 -26.75
C GLU A 243 -20.85 5.41 -27.85
N GLY A 244 -20.53 4.55 -28.81
CA GLY A 244 -19.59 4.85 -29.89
C GLY A 244 -18.11 4.71 -29.53
N THR A 245 -17.75 4.44 -28.27
CA THR A 245 -16.35 4.16 -27.88
C THR A 245 -15.85 2.88 -28.55
N THR A 246 -14.73 2.96 -29.25
CA THR A 246 -14.08 1.79 -29.85
C THR A 246 -12.94 1.26 -28.98
N GLU A 247 -12.50 0.03 -29.24
CA GLU A 247 -11.30 -0.53 -28.58
C GLU A 247 -10.05 0.34 -28.80
N LYS A 248 -9.93 0.95 -29.98
CA LYS A 248 -8.83 1.87 -30.30
C LYS A 248 -8.84 3.11 -29.39
N ASP A 249 -10.02 3.63 -29.07
CA ASP A 249 -10.18 4.77 -28.16
C ASP A 249 -9.78 4.38 -26.73
N ILE A 250 -10.18 3.18 -26.29
CA ILE A 250 -9.76 2.62 -25.00
C ILE A 250 -8.23 2.54 -24.92
N TRP A 251 -7.55 1.91 -25.89
CA TRP A 251 -6.09 1.83 -25.89
C TRP A 251 -5.39 3.20 -25.97
N LYS A 252 -6.00 4.16 -26.67
CA LYS A 252 -5.48 5.53 -26.74
C LYS A 252 -5.43 6.15 -25.34
N THR A 253 -6.42 5.90 -24.48
CA THR A 253 -6.44 6.44 -23.11
C THR A 253 -5.24 5.99 -22.28
N TYR A 254 -4.95 4.69 -22.28
CA TYR A 254 -3.81 4.15 -21.55
C TYR A 254 -2.48 4.69 -22.06
N ARG A 255 -2.32 4.81 -23.39
CA ARG A 255 -1.10 5.38 -23.99
C ARG A 255 -0.94 6.87 -23.67
N GLU A 256 -2.02 7.62 -23.65
CA GLU A 256 -1.99 9.05 -23.33
C GLU A 256 -1.61 9.30 -21.87
N VAL A 257 -2.18 8.51 -20.94
CA VAL A 257 -1.93 8.69 -19.51
C VAL A 257 -0.64 8.04 -19.04
N TYR A 258 -0.30 6.84 -19.54
CA TYR A 258 0.82 6.04 -19.05
C TYR A 258 1.94 5.79 -20.07
N GLY A 259 1.90 6.37 -21.27
CA GLY A 259 2.85 6.03 -22.34
C GLY A 259 4.33 6.29 -22.04
N LYS A 260 4.64 6.99 -20.94
CA LYS A 260 6.01 7.23 -20.44
C LYS A 260 6.25 6.67 -19.04
N GLU A 261 5.30 5.94 -18.48
CA GLU A 261 5.42 5.42 -17.12
C GLU A 261 6.31 4.17 -17.11
N PRO A 262 7.38 4.15 -16.29
CA PRO A 262 8.41 3.10 -16.37
C PRO A 262 7.96 1.74 -15.83
N PHE A 263 6.85 1.70 -15.08
CA PHE A 263 6.35 0.49 -14.41
C PHE A 263 4.96 0.05 -14.88
N ILE A 264 4.39 0.69 -15.91
CA ILE A 264 3.14 0.27 -16.55
C ILE A 264 3.46 -0.49 -17.85
N ARG A 265 2.75 -1.60 -18.08
CA ARG A 265 2.92 -2.47 -19.26
C ARG A 265 1.58 -2.98 -19.75
#